data_AF-A0A5N3ZZA7-F1
#
_entry.id   AF-A0A5N3ZZA7-F1
#
_cell.length_a   1.000
_cell.length_b   1.000
_cell.length_c   1.000
_cell.angle_alpha   90.00
_cell.angle_beta   90.00
_cell.angle_gamma   90.00
#
_symmetry.space_group_name_H-M   'P 1'
#
loop_
_entity.id
_entity.type
_entity.pdbx_description
1 polymer ?
#
loop_
_entity_poly.entity_id
_entity_poly.type
_entity_poly.pdbx_seq_one_letter_code
_entity_poly.pdbx_strand_id
1 'polypeptide(L)'
;MKTLLILVVCMLGFSGIECMCILNTLDADEKACADPLNLDGDAILNFYQTNSDSPIFADYINCIFPKWNFAASDGTILFDNIIASDDLPWFIARMCQDVVNLIIKEREEYRKSAIYCKKHPPVIVTAATVRKCIADNYKPAQ
;
A
#
# COMPACT_ATOMS: atom_id res chain seq x y z
N MET A 1 -25.52 -41.77 -14.22
CA MET A 1 -25.21 -40.47 -14.87
C MET A 1 -25.19 -39.28 -13.90
N LYS A 2 -26.00 -39.23 -12.84
CA LYS A 2 -25.98 -38.14 -11.84
C LYS A 2 -24.74 -38.11 -10.94
N THR A 3 -24.17 -39.27 -10.61
CA THR A 3 -23.03 -39.38 -9.68
C THR A 3 -21.70 -38.93 -10.27
N LEU A 4 -21.53 -39.06 -11.60
CA LEU A 4 -20.30 -38.64 -12.30
C LEU A 4 -20.19 -37.12 -12.40
N LEU A 5 -21.33 -36.42 -12.50
CA LEU A 5 -21.37 -34.95 -12.63
C LEU A 5 -20.93 -34.25 -11.33
N ILE A 6 -21.25 -34.84 -10.17
CA ILE A 6 -20.89 -34.28 -8.85
C ILE A 6 -19.38 -34.43 -8.59
N LEU A 7 -18.77 -35.53 -9.04
CA LEU A 7 -17.32 -35.75 -8.93
C LEU A 7 -16.49 -34.80 -9.80
N VAL A 8 -17.00 -34.42 -10.98
CA VAL A 8 -16.33 -33.43 -11.86
C VAL A 8 -16.45 -32.01 -11.29
N VAL A 9 -17.57 -31.66 -10.66
CA VAL A 9 -17.72 -30.35 -9.98
C VAL A 9 -16.84 -30.26 -8.72
N CYS A 10 -16.66 -31.35 -7.98
CA CYS A 10 -15.72 -31.38 -6.85
C CYS A 10 -14.24 -31.35 -7.29
N MET A 11 -13.87 -31.94 -8.44
CA MET A 11 -12.49 -31.89 -8.93
C MET A 11 -12.10 -30.55 -9.59
N LEU A 12 -13.07 -29.72 -9.99
CA LEU A 12 -12.83 -28.33 -10.39
C LEU A 12 -12.69 -27.36 -9.18
N GLY A 13 -12.97 -27.81 -7.96
CA GLY A 13 -12.76 -27.05 -6.73
C GLY A 13 -11.32 -27.07 -6.20
N PHE A 14 -10.42 -27.82 -6.85
CA PHE A 14 -9.04 -28.03 -6.41
C PHE A 14 -8.00 -27.75 -7.49
N SER A 15 -8.36 -27.15 -8.63
CA SER A 15 -7.35 -26.49 -9.46
C SER A 15 -6.87 -25.30 -8.65
N GLY A 16 -5.72 -25.49 -7.99
CA GLY A 16 -5.04 -24.47 -7.23
C GLY A 16 -5.13 -23.16 -7.99
N ILE A 17 -5.85 -22.22 -7.39
CA ILE A 17 -5.45 -20.83 -7.55
C ILE A 17 -4.05 -20.86 -6.98
N GLU A 18 -3.05 -21.07 -7.86
CA GLU A 18 -1.72 -20.63 -7.57
C GLU A 18 -1.94 -19.16 -7.21
N CYS A 19 -1.94 -18.88 -5.91
CA CYS A 19 -1.78 -17.55 -5.38
C CYS A 19 -0.46 -17.08 -6.00
N MET A 20 -0.53 -16.52 -7.21
CA MET A 20 0.61 -15.91 -7.87
C MET A 20 0.90 -14.70 -7.00
N CYS A 21 1.76 -14.91 -6.01
CA CYS A 21 2.31 -13.85 -5.20
C CYS A 21 3.26 -13.13 -6.16
N ILE A 22 2.72 -12.17 -6.91
CA ILE A 22 3.51 -11.32 -7.78
C ILE A 22 4.25 -10.40 -6.81
N LEU A 23 5.48 -10.73 -6.43
CA LEU A 23 6.25 -9.91 -5.51
C LEU A 23 6.65 -8.60 -6.20
N ASN A 24 6.54 -7.48 -5.49
CA ASN A 24 7.16 -6.18 -5.77
C ASN A 24 6.98 -5.62 -7.20
N THR A 25 5.83 -5.83 -7.87
CA THR A 25 5.56 -5.07 -9.11
C THR A 25 4.90 -3.73 -8.79
N LEU A 26 5.18 -2.75 -9.62
CA LEU A 26 4.59 -1.42 -9.54
C LEU A 26 3.38 -1.37 -10.46
N ASP A 27 2.31 -0.71 -10.03
CA ASP A 27 1.23 -0.33 -10.93
C ASP A 27 1.69 0.77 -11.92
N ALA A 28 0.79 1.19 -12.82
CA ALA A 28 1.15 2.19 -13.84
C ALA A 28 1.51 3.55 -13.27
N ASP A 29 0.89 3.95 -12.16
CA ASP A 29 1.09 5.22 -11.49
C ASP A 29 2.38 5.20 -10.66
N GLU A 30 2.62 4.12 -9.93
CA GLU A 30 3.87 3.86 -9.23
C GLU A 30 5.05 3.81 -10.20
N LYS A 31 4.89 3.10 -11.33
CA LYS A 31 5.92 3.03 -12.37
C LYS A 31 6.23 4.39 -12.97
N ALA A 32 5.21 5.21 -13.25
CA ALA A 32 5.39 6.56 -13.76
C ALA A 32 6.19 7.47 -12.81
N CYS A 33 6.13 7.20 -11.50
CA CYS A 33 6.92 7.91 -10.48
C CYS A 33 8.30 7.28 -10.22
N ALA A 34 8.44 5.98 -10.40
CA ALA A 34 9.66 5.23 -10.12
C ALA A 34 10.68 5.29 -11.27
N ASP A 35 10.23 5.14 -12.52
CA ASP A 35 11.09 5.08 -13.70
C ASP A 35 12.01 6.31 -13.84
N PRO A 36 11.54 7.57 -13.67
CA PRO A 36 12.40 8.75 -13.74
C PRO A 36 13.48 8.81 -12.64
N LEU A 37 13.25 8.10 -11.53
CA LEU A 37 14.15 8.01 -10.38
C LEU A 37 15.06 6.77 -10.45
N ASN A 38 14.96 5.98 -11.52
CA ASN A 38 15.67 4.71 -11.68
C ASN A 38 15.43 3.76 -10.48
N LEU A 39 14.18 3.72 -10.01
CA LEU A 39 13.74 2.84 -8.92
C LEU A 39 12.91 1.69 -9.49
N ASP A 40 13.15 0.49 -8.99
CA ASP A 40 12.27 -0.66 -9.17
C ASP A 40 11.47 -0.93 -7.89
N GLY A 41 10.58 -1.93 -7.94
CA GLY A 41 9.75 -2.26 -6.78
C GLY A 41 10.55 -2.75 -5.58
N ASP A 42 11.69 -3.41 -5.79
CA ASP A 42 12.57 -3.85 -4.69
C ASP A 42 13.22 -2.65 -3.98
N ALA A 43 13.69 -1.67 -4.76
CA ALA A 43 14.25 -0.44 -4.20
C ALA A 43 13.20 0.34 -3.39
N ILE A 44 11.97 0.44 -3.90
CA ILE A 44 10.89 1.15 -3.20
C ILE A 44 10.48 0.38 -1.94
N LEU A 45 10.36 -0.95 -2.00
CA LEU A 45 10.12 -1.77 -0.81
C LEU A 45 11.20 -1.55 0.26
N ASN A 46 12.47 -1.54 -0.15
CA ASN A 46 13.58 -1.30 0.75
C ASN A 46 13.49 0.08 1.42
N PHE A 47 13.06 1.13 0.69
CA PHE A 47 12.80 2.42 1.32
C PHE A 47 11.67 2.37 2.34
N TYR A 48 10.58 1.65 2.05
CA TYR A 48 9.49 1.47 3.01
C TYR A 48 9.92 0.76 4.29
N GLN A 49 10.84 -0.22 4.18
CA GLN A 49 11.27 -1.08 5.29
C GLN A 49 12.45 -0.52 6.10
N THR A 50 13.45 0.07 5.44
CA THR A 50 14.75 0.33 6.09
C THR A 50 15.29 1.74 5.87
N ASN A 51 14.90 2.43 4.79
CA ASN A 51 15.53 3.70 4.40
C ASN A 51 14.52 4.78 4.01
N SER A 52 13.51 4.99 4.85
CA SER A 52 12.39 5.90 4.52
C SER A 52 12.73 7.39 4.56
N ASP A 53 13.93 7.76 5.00
CA ASP A 53 14.41 9.15 5.06
C ASP A 53 15.23 9.57 3.81
N SER A 54 15.34 8.67 2.83
CA SER A 54 16.04 8.91 1.59
C SER A 54 15.41 10.04 0.76
N PRO A 55 16.19 11.05 0.28
CA PRO A 55 15.66 12.12 -0.56
C PRO A 55 14.98 11.61 -1.84
N ILE A 56 15.57 10.61 -2.50
CA ILE A 56 14.99 10.02 -3.72
C ILE A 56 13.67 9.30 -3.43
N PHE A 57 13.50 8.78 -2.22
CA PHE A 57 12.21 8.22 -1.79
C PHE A 57 11.19 9.30 -1.49
N ALA A 58 11.60 10.44 -0.92
CA ALA A 58 10.73 11.59 -0.76
C ALA A 58 10.22 12.10 -2.12
N ASP A 59 11.07 12.12 -3.15
CA ASP A 59 10.67 12.48 -4.51
C ASP A 59 9.65 11.49 -5.10
N TYR A 60 9.86 10.19 -4.90
CA TYR A 60 8.89 9.16 -5.27
C TYR A 60 7.53 9.40 -4.57
N ILE A 61 7.57 9.62 -3.26
CA ILE A 61 6.37 9.86 -2.44
C ILE A 61 5.63 11.13 -2.88
N ASN A 62 6.35 12.21 -3.18
CA ASN A 62 5.78 13.46 -3.67
C ASN A 62 5.09 13.28 -5.04
N CYS A 63 5.61 12.39 -5.89
CA CYS A 63 5.00 12.07 -7.18
C CYS A 63 3.73 11.20 -7.04
N ILE A 64 3.75 10.20 -6.15
CA ILE A 64 2.68 9.20 -6.08
C ILE A 64 1.45 9.67 -5.28
N PHE A 65 1.64 10.54 -4.27
CA PHE A 65 0.54 11.04 -3.44
C PHE A 65 -0.60 11.70 -4.24
N PRO A 66 -0.33 12.59 -5.22
CA PRO A 66 -1.38 13.14 -6.09
C PRO A 66 -2.10 12.08 -6.93
N LYS A 67 -1.39 11.06 -7.41
CA LYS A 67 -1.98 9.96 -8.21
C LYS A 67 -2.93 9.11 -7.37
N TRP A 68 -2.60 8.89 -6.11
CA TRP A 68 -3.50 8.26 -5.12
C TRP A 68 -4.57 9.20 -4.57
N ASN A 69 -4.67 10.44 -5.07
CA ASN A 69 -5.60 11.44 -4.59
C ASN A 69 -5.42 11.78 -3.09
N PHE A 70 -4.20 11.64 -2.57
CA PHE A 70 -3.83 12.00 -1.20
C PHE A 70 -3.26 13.40 -1.09
N ALA A 71 -2.91 14.02 -2.22
CA ALA A 71 -2.50 15.41 -2.31
C ALA A 71 -3.18 16.08 -3.50
N ALA A 72 -3.53 17.36 -3.34
CA ALA A 72 -3.98 18.19 -4.45
C ALA A 72 -2.79 18.65 -5.31
N SER A 73 -3.08 19.23 -6.48
CA SER A 73 -2.06 19.72 -7.42
C SER A 73 -1.19 20.87 -6.86
N ASP A 74 -1.67 21.57 -5.82
CA ASP A 74 -0.92 22.61 -5.11
C ASP A 74 -0.06 22.05 -3.95
N GLY A 75 -0.05 20.74 -3.75
CA GLY A 75 0.68 20.06 -2.68
C GLY A 75 -0.09 19.95 -1.36
N THR A 76 -1.34 20.46 -1.28
CA THR A 76 -2.17 20.33 -0.08
C THR A 76 -2.50 18.86 0.19
N ILE A 77 -2.22 18.39 1.41
CA ILE A 77 -2.52 17.00 1.81
C ILE A 77 -4.01 16.84 2.10
N LEU A 78 -4.61 15.85 1.45
CA LEU A 78 -6.02 15.48 1.54
C LEU A 78 -6.20 14.34 2.55
N PHE A 79 -6.06 14.66 3.84
CA PHE A 79 -6.15 13.66 4.92
C PHE A 79 -7.45 12.84 4.89
N ASP A 80 -8.58 13.43 4.49
CA ASP A 80 -9.84 12.71 4.42
C ASP A 80 -9.81 11.59 3.36
N ASN A 81 -9.08 11.80 2.27
CA ASN A 81 -8.88 10.78 1.24
C ASN A 81 -7.92 9.70 1.71
N ILE A 82 -6.86 10.06 2.45
CA ILE A 82 -5.94 9.12 3.09
C ILE A 82 -6.71 8.22 4.07
N ILE A 83 -7.55 8.81 4.94
CA ILE A 83 -8.34 8.08 5.94
C ILE A 83 -9.41 7.17 5.30
N ALA A 84 -9.95 7.60 4.16
CA ALA A 84 -10.95 6.84 3.40
C ALA A 84 -10.32 5.79 2.47
N SER A 85 -9.01 5.78 2.29
CA SER A 85 -8.34 4.80 1.44
C SER A 85 -8.38 3.42 2.07
N ASP A 86 -8.85 2.45 1.27
CA ASP A 86 -8.76 1.02 1.59
C ASP A 86 -7.42 0.41 1.15
N ASP A 87 -6.59 1.21 0.48
CA ASP A 87 -5.27 0.82 0.01
C ASP A 87 -4.23 1.23 1.05
N LEU A 88 -3.42 0.26 1.46
CA LEU A 88 -2.25 0.54 2.29
C LEU A 88 -1.16 1.05 1.34
N PRO A 89 -0.81 2.36 1.34
CA PRO A 89 0.13 2.91 0.36
C PRO A 89 1.55 2.31 0.41
N TRP A 90 1.88 1.54 1.45
CA TRP A 90 3.15 0.80 1.57
C TRP A 90 3.02 -0.70 1.28
N PHE A 91 1.91 -1.17 0.71
CA PHE A 91 1.71 -2.58 0.37
C PHE A 91 2.46 -3.00 -0.90
N ILE A 92 3.74 -2.63 -1.00
CA ILE A 92 4.70 -3.36 -1.85
C ILE A 92 5.03 -4.73 -1.22
N ALA A 93 4.61 -5.00 0.02
CA ALA A 93 4.50 -6.37 0.51
C ALA A 93 3.21 -7.01 -0.03
N ARG A 94 3.28 -7.56 -1.25
CA ARG A 94 2.23 -8.38 -1.87
C ARG A 94 1.98 -9.65 -1.06
N MET A 95 1.28 -9.54 0.07
CA MET A 95 0.85 -10.69 0.82
C MET A 95 -0.16 -11.44 -0.04
N CYS A 96 0.13 -12.72 -0.27
CA CYS A 96 -0.81 -13.69 -0.80
C CYS A 96 -2.14 -13.51 -0.02
N GLN A 97 -3.27 -13.42 -0.73
CA GLN A 97 -4.57 -12.96 -0.20
C GLN A 97 -5.19 -13.84 0.92
N ASP A 98 -4.42 -14.70 1.56
CA ASP A 98 -4.90 -15.80 2.39
C ASP A 98 -5.24 -15.40 3.84
N VAL A 99 -5.17 -14.11 4.20
CA VAL A 99 -5.50 -13.65 5.56
C VAL A 99 -6.35 -12.38 5.57
N VAL A 100 -7.60 -12.47 5.10
CA VAL A 100 -8.60 -11.38 5.10
C VAL A 100 -8.67 -10.64 6.44
N ASN A 101 -8.62 -11.37 7.56
CA ASN A 101 -8.66 -10.77 8.89
C ASN A 101 -7.43 -9.91 9.21
N LEU A 102 -6.25 -10.26 8.67
CA LEU A 102 -5.04 -9.48 8.83
C LEU A 102 -5.13 -8.19 8.01
N ILE A 103 -5.63 -8.27 6.78
CA ILE A 103 -5.87 -7.10 5.91
C ILE A 103 -6.80 -6.09 6.59
N ILE A 104 -7.89 -6.56 7.20
CA ILE A 104 -8.84 -5.69 7.91
C ILE A 104 -8.13 -4.97 9.07
N LYS A 105 -7.36 -5.69 9.90
CA LYS A 105 -6.63 -5.10 11.02
C LYS A 105 -5.59 -4.08 10.56
N GLU A 106 -4.81 -4.40 9.53
CA GLU A 106 -3.81 -3.51 8.96
C GLU A 106 -4.46 -2.21 8.45
N ARG A 107 -5.59 -2.31 7.73
CA ARG A 107 -6.37 -1.14 7.28
C ARG A 107 -6.89 -0.30 8.44
N GLU A 108 -7.41 -0.93 9.49
CA GLU A 108 -7.87 -0.22 10.67
C GLU A 108 -6.74 0.55 11.37
N GLU A 109 -5.57 -0.08 11.52
CA GLU A 109 -4.41 0.58 12.12
C GLU A 109 -3.90 1.73 11.25
N TYR A 110 -3.84 1.55 9.92
CA TYR A 110 -3.50 2.62 8.99
C TYR A 110 -4.43 3.82 9.15
N ARG A 111 -5.75 3.55 9.17
CA ARG A 111 -6.77 4.59 9.36
C ARG A 111 -6.59 5.33 10.70
N LYS A 112 -6.31 4.61 11.79
CA LYS A 112 -6.05 5.22 13.11
C LYS A 112 -4.81 6.12 13.06
N SER A 113 -3.73 5.68 12.44
CA SER A 113 -2.50 6.46 12.27
C SER A 113 -2.73 7.71 11.41
N ALA A 114 -3.49 7.60 10.32
CA ALA A 114 -3.87 8.74 9.49
C ALA A 114 -4.74 9.76 10.25
N ILE A 115 -5.71 9.30 11.04
CA ILE A 115 -6.50 10.17 11.94
C ILE A 115 -5.61 10.87 12.96
N TYR A 116 -4.65 10.15 13.54
CA TYR A 116 -3.70 10.73 14.49
C TYR A 116 -2.86 11.83 13.83
N CYS A 117 -2.29 11.58 12.66
CA CYS A 117 -1.48 12.55 11.92
C CYS A 117 -2.28 13.74 11.41
N LYS A 118 -3.58 13.58 11.12
CA LYS A 118 -4.47 14.72 10.84
C LYS A 118 -4.62 15.62 12.06
N LYS A 119 -4.70 15.05 13.27
CA LYS A 119 -4.83 15.79 14.54
C LYS A 119 -3.50 16.38 15.03
N HIS A 120 -2.39 15.71 14.70
CA HIS A 120 -1.03 16.08 15.10
C HIS A 120 -0.13 16.11 13.85
N PRO A 121 -0.34 17.08 12.94
CA PRO A 121 0.41 17.12 11.70
C PRO A 121 1.90 17.38 11.95
N PRO A 122 2.78 16.90 11.06
CA PRO A 122 4.19 17.26 11.11
C PRO A 122 4.37 18.78 10.96
N VAL A 123 5.47 19.30 11.51
CA VAL A 123 5.79 20.75 11.47
C VAL A 123 5.78 21.29 10.03
N ILE A 124 6.32 20.51 9.10
CA ILE A 124 6.26 20.78 7.67
C ILE A 124 5.36 19.69 7.07
N VAL A 125 4.25 20.10 6.45
CA VAL A 125 3.26 19.19 5.88
C VAL A 125 3.59 18.93 4.41
N THR A 126 4.18 17.77 4.12
CA THR A 126 4.44 17.26 2.77
C THR A 126 4.03 15.79 2.70
N ALA A 127 3.97 15.23 1.49
CA ALA A 127 3.66 13.83 1.30
C ALA A 127 4.63 12.92 2.08
N ALA A 128 5.94 13.21 2.00
CA ALA A 128 6.97 12.47 2.72
C ALA A 128 6.81 12.55 4.25
N THR A 129 6.60 13.74 4.81
CA THR A 129 6.46 13.90 6.28
C THR A 129 5.16 13.31 6.80
N VAL A 130 4.08 13.38 6.02
CA VAL A 130 2.80 12.75 6.38
C VAL A 130 2.91 11.24 6.31
N ARG A 131 3.52 10.67 5.26
CA ARG A 131 3.81 9.22 5.19
C ARG A 131 4.63 8.78 6.41
N LYS A 132 5.68 9.52 6.76
CA LYS A 132 6.51 9.21 7.93
C LYS A 132 5.69 9.24 9.22
N CYS A 133 4.88 10.28 9.44
CA CYS A 133 4.00 10.34 10.60
C CYS A 133 3.09 9.12 10.69
N ILE A 134 2.47 8.71 9.58
CA ILE A 134 1.57 7.56 9.56
C ILE A 134 2.36 6.29 9.90
N ALA A 135 3.52 6.08 9.27
CA ALA A 135 4.38 4.91 9.53
C ALA A 135 4.86 4.83 10.99
N ASP A 136 5.27 5.95 11.58
CA ASP A 136 5.75 6.02 12.97
C ASP A 136 4.63 5.73 13.99
N ASN A 137 3.38 5.95 13.60
CA ASN A 137 2.20 5.69 14.43
C ASN A 137 1.44 4.43 14.01
N TYR A 138 1.97 3.67 13.05
CA TYR A 138 1.39 2.44 12.57
C TYR A 138 1.79 1.26 13.44
N LYS A 139 0.82 0.42 13.79
CA LYS A 139 1.06 -0.80 14.57
C LYS A 139 0.71 -2.01 13.71
N PRO A 140 1.70 -2.69 13.11
CA PRO A 140 1.42 -3.87 12.32
C PRO A 140 0.73 -4.93 13.20
N ALA A 141 -0.27 -5.58 12.65
CA ALA A 141 -0.96 -6.68 13.27
C ALA A 141 -0.02 -7.89 13.37
N GLN A 142 0.12 -8.40 14.60
CA GLN A 142 0.88 -9.61 14.92
C GLN A 142 0.08 -10.88 14.65
#